data_AF-A0A2N7GCQ2-F1
#
_entry.id   AF-A0A2N7GCQ2-F1
#
_cell.length_a   1.000
_cell.length_b   1.000
_cell.length_c   1.000
_cell.angle_alpha   90.00
_cell.angle_beta   90.00
_cell.angle_gamma   90.00
#
_symmetry.space_group_name_H-M   'P 1'
#
loop_
_entity.id
_entity.type
_entity.pdbx_description
1 polymer ?
#
loop_
_entity_poly.entity_id
_entity_poly.type
_entity_poly.pdbx_seq_one_letter_code
_entity_poly.pdbx_strand_id
1 'polypeptide(L)' 'MTLSRFMFAWLLSSVPYCMIAAYSGSISSLGNPKPALITAAVLTASLWVGWYFFRKTKLKRVENETNLV' A
#
# COMPACT_ATOMS: atom_id res chain seq x y z
N MET A 1 2.54 -17.56 15.33
CA MET A 1 3.32 -17.17 14.14
C MET A 1 4.77 -17.01 14.56
N THR A 2 5.74 -17.51 13.80
CA THR A 2 7.17 -17.29 14.09
C THR A 2 7.56 -15.85 13.74
N LEU A 3 8.47 -15.25 14.52
CA LEU A 3 8.94 -13.88 14.31
C LEU A 3 9.48 -13.67 12.89
N SER A 4 10.15 -14.68 12.33
CA SER A 4 10.64 -14.63 10.95
C SER A 4 9.52 -14.46 9.93
N ARG A 5 8.40 -15.21 10.08
CA ARG A 5 7.26 -15.13 9.16
C ARG A 5 6.58 -13.77 9.25
N PHE A 6 6.55 -13.17 10.44
CA PHE A 6 6.09 -11.79 10.65
C PHE A 6 7.04 -10.78 9.96
N MET A 7 8.34 -10.88 10.19
CA MET A 7 9.33 -9.98 9.57
C MET A 7 9.29 -10.03 8.04
N PHE A 8 9.22 -11.23 7.44
CA PHE A 8 9.12 -11.36 5.99
C PHE A 8 7.83 -10.73 5.45
N ALA A 9 6.68 -10.99 6.09
CA ALA A 9 5.42 -10.37 5.69
C ALA A 9 5.45 -8.84 5.84
N TRP A 10 6.08 -8.34 6.91
CA TRP A 10 6.21 -6.92 7.18
C TRP A 10 7.14 -6.21 6.19
N LEU A 11 8.28 -6.82 5.85
CA LEU A 11 9.22 -6.32 4.85
C LEU A 11 8.61 -6.36 3.45
N LEU A 12 7.89 -7.43 3.08
CA LEU A 12 7.25 -7.56 1.78
C LEU A 12 6.22 -6.44 1.53
N SER A 13 5.61 -5.92 2.60
CA SER A 13 4.72 -4.75 2.52
C SER A 13 5.45 -3.41 2.61
N SER A 14 6.43 -3.27 3.50
CA SER A 14 7.01 -1.97 3.85
C SER A 14 8.16 -1.56 2.93
N VAL A 15 8.97 -2.53 2.46
CA VAL A 15 10.15 -2.26 1.63
C VAL A 15 9.80 -1.61 0.29
N PRO A 16 8.79 -2.09 -0.48
CA PRO A 16 8.45 -1.46 -1.76
C PRO A 16 8.02 0.01 -1.59
N TYR A 17 7.23 0.29 -0.55
CA TYR A 17 6.79 1.63 -0.20
C TYR A 17 7.98 2.54 0.13
N CYS A 18 8.88 2.08 1.01
CA CYS A 18 10.05 2.83 1.43
C CYS A 18 11.02 3.09 0.26
N MET A 19 11.20 2.14 -0.65
CA MET A 19 12.03 2.32 -1.84
C MET A 19 11.50 3.44 -2.75
N ILE A 20 10.20 3.46 -3.03
CA ILE A 20 9.58 4.49 -3.89
C ILE A 20 9.70 5.88 -3.24
N ALA A 21 9.44 5.96 -1.93
CA ALA A 21 9.55 7.20 -1.18
C ALA A 21 11.00 7.73 -1.12
N ALA A 22 11.96 6.85 -0.82
CA ALA A 22 13.38 7.22 -0.73
C ALA A 22 13.94 7.63 -2.10
N TYR A 23 13.60 6.91 -3.17
CA TYR A 23 14.01 7.24 -4.53
C TYR A 23 13.50 8.62 -4.96
N SER A 24 12.23 8.90 -4.69
CA SER A 24 11.61 10.15 -5.12
C SER A 24 12.04 11.34 -4.26
N GLY A 25 12.32 11.10 -2.98
CA GLY A 25 12.98 12.04 -2.09
C GLY A 25 14.39 12.39 -2.57
N SER A 26 15.19 11.39 -2.97
CA SER A 26 16.56 11.58 -3.47
C SER A 26 16.63 12.37 -4.79
N ILE A 27 15.60 12.25 -5.64
CA ILE A 27 15.53 13.01 -6.90
C ILE A 27 14.96 14.42 -6.68
N SER A 28 14.19 14.63 -5.61
CA SER A 28 13.68 15.95 -5.28
C SER A 28 14.79 16.86 -4.74
N SER A 29 14.89 18.07 -5.30
CA SER A 29 15.71 19.15 -4.75
C SER A 29 14.79 20.26 -4.24
N LEU A 30 15.25 21.10 -3.31
CA LEU A 30 14.49 22.24 -2.79
C LEU A 30 13.97 23.19 -3.90
N GLY A 31 14.66 23.25 -5.04
CA GLY A 31 14.25 24.03 -6.21
C GLY A 31 13.19 23.38 -7.11
N ASN A 32 12.95 22.06 -6.99
CA ASN A 32 11.94 21.33 -7.78
C ASN A 32 11.34 20.16 -6.96
N PRO A 33 10.43 20.45 -6.00
CA PRO A 33 9.84 19.43 -5.11
C PRO A 33 8.74 18.57 -5.76
N LYS A 34 8.42 18.82 -7.04
CA LYS A 34 7.37 18.12 -7.80
C LYS A 34 7.47 16.59 -7.73
N PRO A 35 8.66 15.95 -7.84
CA PRO A 35 8.78 14.50 -7.81
C PRO A 35 8.23 13.91 -6.50
N ALA A 36 8.64 14.45 -5.35
CA ALA A 36 8.25 13.95 -4.03
C ALA A 36 6.73 14.03 -3.81
N LEU A 37 6.12 15.17 -4.16
CA LEU A 37 4.67 15.41 -4.03
C LEU A 37 3.84 14.45 -4.90
N ILE A 38 4.25 14.26 -6.15
CA ILE A 38 3.57 13.34 -7.06
C ILE A 38 3.66 11.91 -6.53
N THR A 39 4.84 11.47 -6.08
CA THR A 39 4.93 10.15 -5.46
C THR A 39 4.08 10.02 -4.22
N ALA A 40 4.06 11.00 -3.31
CA ALA A 40 3.22 10.93 -2.12
C ALA A 40 1.74 10.80 -2.47
N ALA A 41 1.26 11.54 -3.48
CA ALA A 41 -0.10 11.45 -3.98
C ALA A 41 -0.40 10.08 -4.61
N VAL A 42 0.46 9.59 -5.51
CA VAL A 42 0.30 8.28 -6.18
C VAL A 42 0.34 7.13 -5.17
N LEU A 43 1.23 7.20 -4.19
CA LEU A 43 1.38 6.18 -3.15
C LEU A 43 0.15 6.14 -2.23
N THR A 44 -0.37 7.30 -1.85
CA THR A 44 -1.61 7.41 -1.08
C THR A 44 -2.81 6.89 -1.88
N ALA A 45 -2.93 7.30 -3.14
CA ALA A 45 -4.02 6.87 -4.02
C ALA A 45 -4.00 5.35 -4.27
N SER A 46 -2.83 4.78 -4.53
CA SER A 46 -2.69 3.33 -4.75
C SER A 46 -3.02 2.51 -3.51
N LEU A 47 -2.63 2.96 -2.31
CA LEU A 47 -3.03 2.33 -1.05
C LEU A 47 -4.56 2.41 -0.84
N TRP A 48 -5.17 3.54 -1.16
CA TRP A 48 -6.62 3.73 -1.10
C TRP A 48 -7.37 2.82 -2.07
N VAL A 49 -6.90 2.72 -3.31
CA VAL A 49 -7.47 1.84 -4.33
C VAL A 49 -7.32 0.38 -3.93
N GLY A 50 -6.14 -0.02 -3.44
CA GLY A 50 -5.90 -1.36 -2.91
C GLY A 50 -6.86 -1.71 -1.76
N TRP A 51 -7.06 -0.79 -0.82
CA TRP A 51 -8.03 -0.95 0.28
C TRP A 51 -9.47 -1.05 -0.24
N TYR A 52 -9.85 -0.24 -1.22
CA TYR A 52 -11.18 -0.29 -1.84
C TYR A 52 -11.47 -1.66 -2.47
N PHE A 53 -10.52 -2.20 -3.25
CA PHE A 53 -10.63 -3.53 -3.84
C PHE A 53 -10.64 -4.65 -2.79
N PHE A 54 -9.81 -4.54 -1.74
CA PHE A 54 -9.82 -5.46 -0.61
C PHE A 54 -11.19 -5.48 0.09
N ARG A 55 -11.77 -4.30 0.33
CA ARG A 55 -13.09 -4.19 0.96
C ARG A 55 -14.17 -4.80 0.07
N LYS A 56 -14.14 -4.53 -1.25
CA LYS A 56 -15.10 -5.09 -2.21
C LYS A 56 -15.04 -6.62 -2.29
N THR A 57 -13.86 -7.23 -2.18
CA THR A 57 -13.70 -8.69 -2.22
C THR A 57 -14.09 -9.37 -0.90
N LYS A 58 -13.78 -8.75 0.25
CA LYS A 58 -14.20 -9.25 1.56
C LYS A 58 -15.70 -9.13 1.81
N LEU A 59 -16.32 -8.02 1.43
CA LEU A 59 -17.76 -7.80 1.61
C LEU A 59 -18.59 -8.79 0.75
N LYS A 60 -18.16 -9.05 -0.49
CA LYS A 60 -18.78 -10.08 -1.36
C LYS A 60 -18.69 -11.50 -0.79
N ARG A 61 -17.66 -11.79 0.00
CA ARG A 61 -17.52 -13.10 0.66
C ARG A 61 -18.51 -13.25 1.81
N VAL A 62 -18.65 -12.21 2.64
CA VAL A 62 -19.59 -12.19 3.77
C VAL A 62 -21.04 -12.30 3.26
N GLU A 63 -21.40 -11.56 2.21
CA GLU A 63 -22.74 -11.63 1.62
C GLU A 63 -23.07 -13.04 1.10
N ASN A 64 -22.14 -13.74 0.45
CA ASN A 64 -22.35 -15.12 0.02
C ASN A 64 -22.49 -16.12 1.18
N GLU A 65 -21.76 -15.92 2.29
CA GLU A 65 -21.89 -16.78 3.48
C GLU A 65 -23.24 -16.57 4.20
N THR A 66 -23.86 -15.39 4.07
CA THR A 66 -25.16 -15.08 4.72
C THR A 66 -26.36 -15.58 3.92
N ASN A 67 -26.24 -15.74 2.59
CA ASN A 67 -27.31 -16.25 1.71
C ASN A 67 -27.40 -17.79 1.66
N LEU A 68 -26.50 -18.50 2.35
CA LEU A 68 -26.44 -19.97 2.41
C LEU A 68 -26.93 -20.54 3.75
N VAL A 69 -27.38 -19.69 4.69
CA VAL A 69 -27.97 -20.02 5.99
C VAL A 69 -29.44 -19.67 5.98
#